data_AF-A0A9P9C2I6-F1
#
_entry.id   AF-A0A9P9C2I6-F1
#
_cell.length_a   1.000
_cell.length_b   1.000
_cell.length_c   1.000
_cell.angle_alpha   90.00
_cell.angle_beta   90.00
_cell.angle_gamma   90.00
#
_symmetry.space_group_name_H-M   'P 1'
#
loop_
_entity.id
_entity.type
_entity.pdbx_description
1 polymer ?
#
loop_
_entity_poly.entity_id
_entity_poly.type
_entity_poly.pdbx_seq_one_letter_code
_entity_poly.pdbx_strand_id
1 'polypeptide(L)'
;GTKDSQYILKSLNRRTPALKKAIAHYNDLCLRLRDILDDLGLDYPLPEPIDGQLTKLKDGISGLAASVLEDVWLTGPPVASHRWLTDAKVRSGIRAMHILDRCGEEDSRLDRESLHLLHWVR
;
A
#
# COMPACT_ATOMS: atom_id res chain seq x y z
N GLY A 1 -14.98 37.43 -13.25
CA GLY A 1 -14.23 36.33 -12.63
C GLY A 1 -13.17 36.91 -11.72
N THR A 2 -13.22 36.61 -10.43
CA THR A 2 -12.30 37.15 -9.41
C THR A 2 -10.85 36.80 -9.74
N LYS A 3 -9.91 37.72 -9.44
CA LYS A 3 -8.47 37.54 -9.71
C LYS A 3 -7.94 36.22 -9.13
N ASP A 4 -8.46 35.80 -7.99
CA ASP A 4 -8.12 34.55 -7.32
C ASP A 4 -8.49 33.32 -8.15
N SER A 5 -9.66 33.33 -8.80
CA SER A 5 -10.08 32.26 -9.70
C SER A 5 -9.11 32.11 -10.89
N GLN A 6 -8.64 33.23 -11.45
CA GLN A 6 -7.65 33.21 -12.53
C GLN A 6 -6.27 32.71 -12.07
N TYR A 7 -5.85 33.10 -10.86
CA TYR A 7 -4.60 32.63 -10.26
C TYR A 7 -4.62 31.11 -10.03
N ILE A 8 -5.72 30.59 -9.49
CA ILE A 8 -5.93 29.15 -9.28
C ILE A 8 -5.89 28.41 -10.63
N LEU A 9 -6.60 28.89 -11.65
CA LEU A 9 -6.59 28.26 -12.99
C LEU A 9 -5.19 28.27 -13.64
N LYS A 10 -4.44 29.36 -13.51
CA LYS A 10 -3.04 29.43 -14.00
C LYS A 10 -2.13 28.43 -13.28
N SER A 11 -2.25 28.34 -11.96
CA SER A 11 -1.48 27.37 -11.15
C SER A 11 -1.82 25.93 -11.54
N LEU A 12 -3.10 25.63 -11.76
CA LEU A 12 -3.58 24.33 -12.22
C LEU A 12 -3.03 24.00 -13.61
N ASN A 13 -3.17 24.93 -14.57
CA ASN A 13 -2.70 24.78 -15.95
C ASN A 13 -1.19 24.50 -16.03
N ARG A 14 -0.40 25.09 -15.13
CA ARG A 14 1.04 24.82 -15.04
C ARG A 14 1.35 23.39 -14.61
N ARG A 15 0.47 22.77 -13.81
CA ARG A 15 0.64 21.40 -13.29
C ARG A 15 0.00 20.33 -14.17
N THR A 16 -0.91 20.71 -15.08
CA THR A 16 -1.59 19.82 -16.04
C THR A 16 -0.65 18.85 -16.77
N PRO A 17 0.52 19.25 -17.30
CA PRO A 17 1.41 18.32 -18.01
C PRO A 17 1.98 17.24 -17.08
N ALA A 18 2.39 17.63 -15.87
CA ALA A 18 2.90 16.71 -14.85
C ALA A 18 1.81 15.72 -14.41
N LEU A 19 0.57 16.20 -14.22
CA LEU A 19 -0.57 15.36 -13.88
C LEU A 19 -0.88 14.34 -14.98
N LYS A 20 -0.90 14.76 -16.25
CA LYS A 20 -1.10 13.85 -17.39
C LYS A 20 0.00 12.78 -17.45
N LYS A 21 1.25 13.16 -17.20
CA LYS A 21 2.37 12.21 -17.16
C LYS A 21 2.20 11.20 -16.01
N ALA A 22 1.78 11.65 -14.84
CA ALA A 22 1.53 10.77 -13.69
C ALA A 22 0.39 9.77 -13.98
N ILE A 23 -0.71 10.23 -14.59
CA ILE A 23 -1.82 9.35 -14.99
C ILE A 23 -1.35 8.31 -16.02
N ALA A 24 -0.60 8.73 -17.04
CA ALA A 24 -0.07 7.81 -18.03
C ALA A 24 0.85 6.74 -17.40
N HIS A 25 1.69 7.15 -16.44
CA HIS A 25 2.55 6.23 -15.72
C HIS A 25 1.76 5.25 -14.84
N TYR A 26 0.74 5.74 -14.12
CA TYR A 26 -0.15 4.89 -13.34
C TYR A 26 -0.85 3.84 -14.19
N ASN A 27 -1.41 4.24 -15.35
CA ASN A 27 -2.10 3.32 -16.25
C ASN A 27 -1.16 2.24 -16.81
N ASP A 28 0.09 2.60 -17.13
CA ASP A 28 1.13 1.65 -17.55
C ASP A 28 1.42 0.63 -16.44
N LEU A 29 1.49 1.06 -15.18
CA LEU A 29 1.66 0.14 -14.05
C LEU A 29 0.46 -0.79 -13.86
N CYS A 30 -0.77 -0.31 -14.00
CA CYS A 30 -1.97 -1.15 -13.93
C CYS A 30 -1.95 -2.28 -14.97
N LEU A 31 -1.51 -1.98 -16.20
CA LEU A 31 -1.38 -2.98 -17.26
C LEU A 31 -0.29 -4.00 -16.93
N ARG A 32 0.90 -3.54 -16.54
CA ARG A 32 2.01 -4.45 -16.17
C ARG A 32 1.67 -5.36 -15.01
N LEU A 33 0.96 -4.84 -14.00
CA LEU A 33 0.51 -5.66 -12.87
C LEU A 33 -0.47 -6.73 -13.31
N ARG A 34 -1.34 -6.43 -14.28
CA ARG A 34 -2.27 -7.40 -14.86
C ARG A 34 -1.53 -8.50 -15.60
N ASP A 35 -0.57 -8.15 -16.44
CA ASP A 35 0.24 -9.12 -17.18
C ASP A 35 0.97 -10.09 -16.20
N ILE A 36 1.58 -9.56 -15.15
CA ILE A 36 2.25 -10.36 -14.12
C ILE A 36 1.26 -11.29 -13.40
N LEU A 37 0.06 -10.80 -13.09
CA LEU A 37 -0.95 -11.57 -12.39
C LEU A 37 -1.48 -12.73 -13.25
N ASP A 38 -1.72 -12.45 -14.54
CA ASP A 38 -2.16 -13.42 -15.54
C ASP A 38 -1.09 -14.52 -15.72
N ASP A 39 0.19 -14.16 -15.79
CA ASP A 39 1.32 -15.10 -15.87
C ASP A 39 1.41 -16.02 -14.64
N LEU A 40 1.07 -15.50 -13.46
CA LEU A 40 1.10 -16.24 -12.19
C LEU A 40 -0.19 -17.05 -11.94
N GLY A 41 -1.25 -16.83 -12.73
CA GLY A 41 -2.56 -17.45 -12.53
C GLY A 41 -3.22 -17.08 -11.20
N LEU A 42 -2.90 -15.89 -10.67
CA LEU A 42 -3.45 -15.40 -9.40
C LEU A 42 -4.72 -14.58 -9.65
N ASP A 43 -5.69 -14.67 -8.76
CA ASP A 43 -6.90 -13.85 -8.78
C ASP A 43 -6.83 -12.83 -7.64
N TYR A 44 -6.47 -11.58 -7.96
CA TYR A 44 -6.35 -10.49 -7.01
C TYR A 44 -7.00 -9.22 -7.58
N PRO A 45 -7.77 -8.46 -6.79
CA PRO A 45 -8.39 -7.22 -7.25
C PRO A 45 -7.32 -6.18 -7.60
N LEU A 46 -7.23 -5.82 -8.89
CA LEU A 46 -6.29 -4.82 -9.39
C LEU A 46 -6.95 -3.43 -9.53
N PRO A 47 -6.17 -2.35 -9.35
CA PRO A 47 -6.65 -0.99 -9.63
C PRO A 47 -6.97 -0.83 -11.13
N GLU A 48 -8.04 -0.09 -11.43
CA GLU A 48 -8.43 0.20 -12.82
C GLU A 48 -7.69 1.42 -13.41
N PRO A 49 -7.32 1.38 -14.70
CA PRO A 49 -6.75 2.54 -15.38
C PRO A 49 -7.68 3.76 -15.37
N ILE A 50 -7.09 4.93 -15.20
CA ILE A 50 -7.81 6.20 -15.09
C ILE A 50 -7.90 6.86 -16.47
N ASP A 51 -9.06 7.46 -16.78
CA ASP A 51 -9.27 8.26 -17.99
C ASP A 51 -8.35 9.49 -17.96
N GLY A 52 -7.63 9.74 -19.05
CA GLY A 52 -6.69 10.86 -19.20
C GLY A 52 -7.36 12.24 -19.21
N GLN A 53 -8.69 12.30 -19.18
CA GLN A 53 -9.45 13.55 -19.06
C GLN A 53 -9.51 14.07 -17.63
N LEU A 54 -8.60 14.99 -17.31
CA LEU A 54 -8.50 15.68 -16.01
C LEU A 54 -9.80 16.35 -15.53
N THR A 55 -10.69 16.75 -16.45
CA THR A 55 -11.99 17.34 -16.11
C THR A 55 -12.91 16.35 -15.41
N LYS A 56 -12.90 15.07 -15.82
CA LYS A 56 -13.69 14.00 -15.21
C LYS A 56 -13.18 13.57 -13.83
N LEU A 57 -11.92 13.88 -13.53
CA LEU A 57 -11.30 13.62 -12.22
C LEU A 57 -11.59 14.72 -11.20
N LYS A 58 -11.80 15.95 -11.67
CA LYS A 58 -12.07 17.11 -10.82
C LYS A 58 -13.49 17.08 -10.26
N ASP A 59 -14.44 16.65 -11.08
CA ASP A 59 -15.80 16.40 -10.64
C ASP A 59 -15.77 15.01 -9.99
N GLY A 60 -15.49 14.96 -8.68
CA GLY A 60 -15.44 13.75 -7.85
C GLY A 60 -16.76 12.96 -7.75
N ILE A 61 -17.57 13.00 -8.81
CA ILE A 61 -18.90 12.46 -9.00
C ILE A 61 -18.93 11.55 -10.24
N SER A 62 -17.92 11.59 -11.13
CA SER A 62 -17.81 10.54 -12.13
C SER A 62 -17.30 9.27 -11.44
N GLY A 63 -17.97 8.13 -11.64
CA GLY A 63 -17.67 6.86 -10.94
C GLY A 63 -16.20 6.40 -11.03
N LEU A 64 -15.42 7.00 -11.92
CA LEU A 64 -13.99 6.79 -12.05
C LEU A 64 -13.16 7.43 -10.92
N ALA A 65 -13.53 8.63 -10.45
CA ALA A 65 -12.84 9.28 -9.33
C ALA A 65 -13.11 8.57 -7.99
N ALA A 66 -14.27 7.92 -7.86
CA ALA A 66 -14.59 7.07 -6.73
C ALA A 66 -13.66 5.84 -6.67
N SER A 67 -13.32 5.20 -7.80
CA SER A 67 -12.36 4.07 -7.82
C SER A 67 -10.91 4.46 -7.48
N VAL A 68 -10.51 5.70 -7.80
CA VAL A 68 -9.15 6.22 -7.48
C VAL A 68 -9.03 6.59 -6.00
N LEU A 69 -10.13 7.06 -5.41
CA LEU A 69 -10.26 7.36 -3.99
C LEU A 69 -10.83 6.17 -3.20
N GLU A 70 -11.12 5.04 -3.84
CA GLU A 70 -11.56 3.84 -3.17
C GLU A 70 -10.37 3.34 -2.36
N ASP A 71 -10.54 3.35 -1.05
CA ASP A 71 -9.66 2.61 -0.16
C ASP A 71 -9.88 1.12 -0.40
N VAL A 72 -9.21 0.57 -1.42
CA VAL A 72 -9.09 -0.86 -1.73
C VAL A 72 -8.62 -1.67 -0.50
N TRP A 73 -8.08 -0.98 0.51
CA TRP A 73 -7.56 -1.56 1.74
C TRP A 73 -8.43 -1.31 2.99
N LEU A 74 -9.45 -0.45 2.93
CA LEU A 74 -10.40 -0.25 4.05
C LEU A 74 -11.68 -1.07 3.90
N THR A 75 -12.02 -1.49 2.68
CA THR A 75 -13.07 -2.49 2.51
C THR A 75 -12.56 -3.80 3.10
N GLY A 76 -13.27 -4.28 4.13
CA GLY A 76 -12.89 -5.49 4.85
C GLY A 76 -12.62 -6.65 3.89
N PRO A 77 -11.66 -7.53 4.20
CA PRO A 77 -11.22 -8.53 3.26
C PRO A 77 -12.42 -9.42 2.87
N PRO A 78 -12.49 -9.89 1.61
CA PRO A 78 -13.62 -10.69 1.14
C PRO A 78 -13.83 -11.91 2.05
N VAL A 79 -15.04 -12.46 2.01
CA VAL A 79 -15.53 -13.58 2.85
C VAL A 79 -14.60 -14.80 2.82
N ALA A 80 -13.76 -14.93 1.79
CA ALA A 80 -12.70 -15.93 1.65
C ALA A 80 -11.31 -15.42 2.12
N SER A 81 -11.22 -14.67 3.21
CA SER A 81 -9.93 -14.23 3.74
C SER A 81 -9.17 -15.37 4.41
N HIS A 82 -7.87 -15.43 4.16
CA HIS A 82 -6.96 -16.40 4.76
C HIS A 82 -7.11 -16.45 6.29
N ARG A 83 -6.98 -17.64 6.88
CA ARG A 83 -7.21 -17.87 8.31
C ARG A 83 -6.29 -17.05 9.21
N TRP A 84 -5.08 -16.69 8.76
CA TRP A 84 -4.20 -15.79 9.51
C TRP A 84 -4.78 -14.38 9.66
N LEU A 85 -5.72 -13.97 8.80
CA LEU A 85 -6.37 -12.66 8.87
C LEU A 85 -7.69 -12.72 9.66
N THR A 86 -8.46 -13.80 9.55
CA THR A 86 -9.78 -13.94 10.17
C THR A 86 -9.75 -14.63 11.53
N ASP A 87 -9.03 -15.73 11.68
CA ASP A 87 -9.01 -16.57 12.87
C ASP A 87 -8.05 -16.02 13.94
N ALA A 88 -8.62 -15.58 15.07
CA ALA A 88 -7.86 -15.06 16.20
C ALA A 88 -6.88 -16.10 16.79
N LYS A 89 -7.23 -17.39 16.75
CA LYS A 89 -6.35 -18.45 17.24
C LYS A 89 -5.13 -18.62 16.35
N VAL A 90 -5.32 -18.57 15.03
CA VAL A 90 -4.20 -18.63 14.07
C VAL A 90 -3.27 -17.44 14.26
N ARG A 91 -3.82 -16.22 14.41
CA ARG A 91 -3.00 -15.03 14.74
C ARG A 91 -2.24 -15.19 16.04
N SER A 92 -2.89 -15.72 17.06
CA SER A 92 -2.25 -15.98 18.35
C SER A 92 -1.11 -16.99 18.21
N GLY A 93 -1.30 -18.05 17.41
CA GLY A 93 -0.26 -19.05 17.13
C GLY A 93 0.94 -18.44 16.40
N ILE A 94 0.71 -17.65 15.35
CA ILE A 94 1.79 -16.97 14.61
C ILE A 94 2.59 -16.06 15.54
N ARG A 95 1.91 -15.26 16.37
CA ARG A 95 2.58 -14.40 17.37
C ARG A 95 3.37 -15.20 18.40
N ALA A 96 2.82 -16.33 18.86
CA ALA A 96 3.51 -17.20 19.81
C ALA A 96 4.81 -17.77 19.20
N MET A 97 4.81 -18.15 17.92
CA MET A 97 6.03 -18.58 17.22
C MET A 97 7.08 -17.47 17.18
N HIS A 98 6.69 -16.23 16.84
CA HIS A 98 7.62 -15.11 16.87
C HIS A 98 8.16 -14.79 18.26
N ILE A 99 7.35 -14.99 19.31
CA ILE A 99 7.82 -14.84 20.70
C ILE A 99 8.89 -15.88 21.02
N LEU A 100 8.70 -17.15 20.60
CA LEU A 100 9.70 -18.20 20.82
C LEU A 100 11.03 -17.89 20.12
N ASP A 101 10.97 -17.45 18.86
CA ASP A 101 12.17 -17.03 18.12
C ASP A 101 12.88 -15.88 18.85
N ARG A 102 12.10 -14.91 19.33
CA ARG A 102 12.62 -13.76 20.07
C ARG A 102 13.26 -14.15 21.39
N CYS A 103 12.73 -15.16 22.09
CA CYS A 103 13.36 -15.69 23.30
C CYS A 103 14.74 -16.26 23.00
N GLY A 104 14.92 -17.02 21.91
CA GLY A 104 16.23 -17.56 21.53
C GLY A 104 17.24 -16.47 21.13
N GLU A 105 16.78 -15.42 20.44
CA GLU A 105 17.59 -14.24 20.16
C GLU A 105 18.05 -13.53 21.45
N GLU A 106 17.15 -13.43 22.42
CA GLU A 106 17.40 -12.76 23.69
C GLU A 106 18.37 -13.54 24.57
N ASP A 107 18.22 -14.86 24.67
CA ASP A 107 19.16 -15.73 25.37
C ASP A 107 20.57 -15.59 24.79
N SER A 108 20.68 -15.61 23.45
CA SER A 108 21.95 -15.41 22.74
C SER A 108 22.55 -14.02 23.00
N ARG A 109 21.71 -12.99 23.19
CA ARG A 109 22.15 -11.64 23.53
C ARG A 109 22.66 -11.58 24.97
N LEU A 110 21.92 -12.14 25.92
CA LEU A 110 22.28 -12.17 27.34
C LEU A 110 23.59 -12.93 27.56
N ASP A 111 23.80 -14.04 26.86
CA ASP A 111 25.06 -14.80 26.93
C ASP A 111 26.25 -13.93 26.51
N ARG A 112 26.15 -13.23 25.37
CA ARG A 112 27.21 -12.31 24.92
C ARG A 112 27.47 -11.18 25.91
N GLU A 113 26.41 -10.57 26.44
CA GLU A 113 26.53 -9.50 27.43
C GLU A 113 27.17 -9.99 28.73
N SER A 114 26.81 -11.19 29.18
CA SER A 114 27.42 -11.81 30.36
C SER A 114 28.92 -12.03 30.18
N LEU A 115 29.34 -12.52 29.00
CA LEU A 115 30.75 -12.72 28.68
C LEU A 115 31.51 -11.40 28.62
N HIS A 116 30.90 -10.36 28.06
CA HIS A 116 31.50 -9.02 28.05
C HIS A 116 31.67 -8.48 29.48
N LEU A 117 30.65 -8.59 30.33
CA LEU A 117 30.76 -8.15 31.72
C LEU A 117 31.85 -8.90 32.49
N LEU A 118 31.96 -10.22 32.29
CA LEU A 118 33.01 -11.03 32.91
C LEU A 118 34.42 -10.66 32.42
N HIS A 119 34.55 -10.27 31.15
CA HIS A 119 35.82 -9.78 30.61
C HIS A 119 36.23 -8.44 31.23
N TRP A 120 35.27 -7.55 31.49
CA TRP A 120 35.54 -6.23 32.09
C TRP A 120 35.93 -6.29 33.57
N VAL A 121 35.46 -7.29 34.31
CA VAL A 121 35.73 -7.45 35.74
C VAL A 121 37.06 -8.19 36.01
N ARG A 122 37.65 -8.83 34.99
CA ARG A 122 38.99 -9.42 35.05
C ARG A 122 40.07 -8.40 34.72
#